data_AF-A0A2C5Z634-F1
#
_entry.id   AF-A0A2C5Z634-F1
#
_cell.length_a   1.000
_cell.length_b   1.000
_cell.length_c   1.000
_cell.angle_alpha   90.00
_cell.angle_beta   90.00
_cell.angle_gamma   90.00
#
_symmetry.space_group_name_H-M   'P 1'
#
loop_
_entity.id
_entity.type
_entity.pdbx_description
1 polymer ?
#
loop_
_entity_poly.entity_id
_entity_poly.type
_entity_poly.pdbx_seq_one_letter_code
_entity_poly.pdbx_strand_id
1 'polypeptide(L)'
;MSLGAERAANATAFAITYGYPLTQYAYTLGPVLASVGTNAIRHERDVRTAESDHEPVARANADTLSSTVAVDLSLNDVVLTIPKRKDNLYFVVSFFDLYVGRACREGKR
;
A
#
# COMPACT_ATOMS: atom_id res chain seq x y z
N MET A 1 -37.04 -18.41 -5.74
CA MET A 1 -35.60 -18.73 -5.70
C MET A 1 -35.38 -19.74 -4.56
N SER A 2 -34.58 -20.79 -4.76
CA SER A 2 -34.29 -21.76 -3.69
C SER A 2 -33.43 -21.13 -2.60
N LEU A 3 -33.68 -21.47 -1.33
CA LEU A 3 -32.90 -21.00 -0.17
C LEU A 3 -31.39 -21.26 -0.32
N GLY A 4 -31.00 -22.33 -1.04
CA GLY A 4 -29.60 -22.62 -1.34
C GLY A 4 -28.97 -21.65 -2.33
N ALA A 5 -29.73 -21.18 -3.34
CA ALA A 5 -29.24 -20.22 -4.32
C ALA A 5 -29.04 -18.82 -3.71
N GLU A 6 -29.93 -18.42 -2.80
CA GLU A 6 -29.80 -17.16 -2.07
C GLU A 6 -28.60 -17.17 -1.11
N ARG A 7 -28.37 -18.28 -0.39
CA ARG A 7 -27.19 -18.44 0.47
C ARG A 7 -25.89 -18.39 -0.32
N ALA A 8 -25.85 -19.05 -1.49
CA ALA A 8 -24.69 -19.02 -2.36
C ALA A 8 -24.43 -17.60 -2.90
N ALA A 9 -25.47 -16.88 -3.32
CA ALA A 9 -25.35 -15.49 -3.76
C ALA A 9 -24.83 -14.57 -2.64
N ASN A 10 -25.36 -14.70 -1.42
CA ASN A 10 -24.92 -13.93 -0.26
C ASN A 10 -23.47 -14.24 0.13
N ALA A 11 -23.06 -15.52 0.10
CA ALA A 11 -21.68 -15.91 0.36
C ALA A 11 -20.71 -15.34 -0.68
N THR A 12 -21.09 -15.35 -1.96
CA THR A 12 -20.31 -14.73 -3.04
C THR A 12 -20.20 -13.22 -2.87
N ALA A 13 -21.30 -12.53 -2.57
CA ALA A 13 -21.29 -11.09 -2.33
C ALA A 13 -20.39 -10.71 -1.13
N PHE A 14 -20.47 -11.48 -0.04
CA PHE A 14 -19.58 -11.33 1.11
C PHE A 14 -18.12 -11.54 0.73
N ALA A 15 -17.79 -12.63 0.04
CA ALA A 15 -16.41 -12.95 -0.35
C ALA A 15 -15.80 -11.86 -1.26
N ILE A 16 -16.58 -11.33 -2.21
CA ILE A 16 -16.14 -10.23 -3.08
C ILE A 16 -15.86 -8.97 -2.26
N THR A 17 -16.78 -8.62 -1.35
CA THR A 17 -16.65 -7.41 -0.51
C THR A 17 -15.45 -7.52 0.43
N TYR A 18 -15.31 -8.68 1.09
CA TYR A 18 -14.22 -8.95 2.02
C TYR A 18 -12.86 -9.04 1.33
N GLY A 19 -12.81 -9.61 0.12
CA GLY A 19 -11.58 -9.75 -0.66
C GLY A 19 -11.14 -8.49 -1.40
N TYR A 20 -12.01 -7.49 -1.54
CA TYR A 20 -11.69 -6.27 -2.29
C TYR A 20 -10.40 -5.55 -1.85
N PRO A 21 -10.11 -5.37 -0.54
CA PRO A 21 -8.85 -4.78 -0.09
C PRO A 21 -7.61 -5.57 -0.54
N LEU A 22 -7.69 -6.90 -0.61
CA LEU A 22 -6.57 -7.74 -1.08
C LEU A 22 -6.30 -7.52 -2.57
N THR A 23 -7.34 -7.36 -3.39
CA THR A 23 -7.20 -7.00 -4.80
C THR A 23 -6.50 -5.65 -4.94
N GLN A 24 -6.87 -4.68 -4.11
CA GLN A 24 -6.24 -3.36 -4.10
C GLN A 24 -4.76 -3.43 -3.68
N TYR A 25 -4.46 -4.19 -2.63
CA TYR A 25 -3.09 -4.44 -2.19
C TYR A 25 -2.24 -5.03 -3.33
N ALA A 26 -2.76 -6.06 -4.01
CA ALA A 26 -2.08 -6.70 -5.13
C ALA A 26 -1.87 -5.75 -6.31
N TYR A 27 -2.86 -4.93 -6.63
CA TYR A 27 -2.75 -3.91 -7.68
C TYR A 27 -1.65 -2.89 -7.34
N THR A 28 -1.63 -2.36 -6.13
CA THR A 28 -0.67 -1.32 -5.72
C THR A 28 0.76 -1.83 -5.55
N LEU A 29 0.96 -3.01 -4.97
CA LEU A 29 2.32 -3.56 -4.78
C LEU A 29 2.82 -4.41 -5.93
N GLY A 30 1.96 -4.87 -6.85
CA GLY A 30 2.38 -5.65 -8.02
C GLY A 30 3.51 -4.98 -8.80
N PRO A 31 3.36 -3.71 -9.21
CA PRO A 31 4.44 -2.97 -9.86
C PRO A 31 5.68 -2.75 -9.00
N VAL A 32 5.54 -2.67 -7.67
CA VAL A 32 6.68 -2.51 -6.74
C VAL A 32 7.48 -3.80 -6.71
N LEU A 33 6.80 -4.92 -6.44
CA LEU A 33 7.38 -6.26 -6.40
C LEU A 33 8.07 -6.62 -7.72
N ALA A 34 7.44 -6.30 -8.86
CA ALA A 34 8.05 -6.54 -10.18
C ALA A 34 9.32 -5.71 -10.42
N SER A 35 9.42 -4.52 -9.80
CA SER A 35 10.54 -3.60 -10.01
C SER A 35 11.73 -3.83 -9.08
N VAL A 36 11.47 -4.10 -7.79
CA VAL A 36 12.51 -4.16 -6.75
C VAL A 36 12.40 -5.39 -5.86
N GLY A 37 11.35 -6.21 -5.98
CA GLY A 37 11.09 -7.34 -5.10
C GLY A 37 10.57 -6.94 -3.72
N THR A 38 10.74 -7.83 -2.74
CA THR A 38 10.40 -7.61 -1.33
C THR A 38 11.58 -7.00 -0.57
N ASN A 39 11.29 -6.27 0.50
CA ASN A 39 12.28 -5.67 1.41
C ASN A 39 13.30 -4.73 0.73
N ALA A 40 12.95 -4.19 -0.44
CA ALA A 40 13.70 -3.20 -1.19
C ALA A 40 12.82 -1.99 -1.51
N ILE A 41 13.41 -0.79 -1.48
CA ILE A 41 12.66 0.46 -1.64
C ILE A 41 12.65 0.88 -3.11
N ARG A 42 11.45 1.08 -3.65
CA ARG A 42 11.26 1.78 -4.92
C ARG A 42 11.11 3.28 -4.65
N HIS A 43 12.06 4.06 -5.14
CA HIS A 43 12.05 5.51 -5.04
C HIS A 43 11.38 6.15 -6.25
N GLU A 44 10.38 6.99 -6.01
CA GLU A 44 9.82 7.83 -7.06
C GLU A 44 10.67 9.10 -7.18
N ARG A 45 11.02 9.46 -8.42
CA ARG A 45 11.84 10.64 -8.70
C ARG A 45 11.01 11.87 -9.05
N ASP A 46 9.76 11.64 -9.44
CA ASP A 46 8.81 12.66 -9.78
C ASP A 46 7.69 12.69 -8.75
N VAL A 47 7.17 13.88 -8.53
CA VAL A 47 6.02 14.07 -7.69
C VAL A 47 4.79 13.60 -8.44
N ARG A 48 3.91 12.85 -7.77
CA ARG A 48 2.68 12.38 -8.41
C ARG A 48 1.77 13.55 -8.74
N THR A 49 1.30 13.61 -9.98
CA THR A 49 0.27 14.55 -10.45
C THR A 49 -0.98 13.76 -10.81
N ALA A 50 -2.13 14.43 -10.87
CA ALA A 50 -3.39 13.79 -11.25
C ALA A 50 -3.36 13.14 -12.66
N GLU A 51 -2.40 13.53 -13.51
CA GLU A 51 -2.19 12.98 -14.85
C GLU A 51 -1.24 11.77 -14.87
N SER A 52 -0.42 11.56 -13.83
CA SER A 52 0.49 10.42 -13.72
C SER A 52 -0.14 9.17 -13.10
N ASP A 53 -1.38 9.27 -12.61
CA ASP A 53 -1.97 8.27 -11.73
C ASP A 53 -2.77 7.21 -12.52
N HIS A 54 -2.16 6.03 -12.66
CA HIS A 54 -2.86 4.77 -12.94
C HIS A 54 -3.17 3.97 -11.65
N GLU A 55 -3.02 4.57 -10.47
CA GLU A 55 -3.11 3.86 -9.17
C GLU A 55 -4.26 4.38 -8.27
N PRO A 56 -5.09 3.48 -7.71
CA PRO A 56 -6.29 3.83 -6.96
C PRO A 56 -6.05 4.12 -5.47
N VAL A 57 -4.80 4.23 -5.01
CA VAL A 57 -4.48 4.46 -3.59
C VAL A 57 -3.92 5.86 -3.38
N ALA A 58 -4.79 6.70 -2.80
CA ALA A 58 -4.54 8.03 -2.26
C ALA A 58 -4.03 9.07 -3.28
N ARG A 59 -4.91 10.03 -3.61
CA ARG A 59 -4.66 11.26 -4.38
C ARG A 59 -3.17 11.62 -4.42
N ALA A 60 -2.60 11.65 -5.62
CA ALA A 60 -1.35 12.32 -5.94
C ALA A 60 -1.06 13.48 -4.98
N ASN A 61 0.02 13.38 -4.21
CA ASN A 61 0.49 14.47 -3.38
C ASN A 61 1.53 15.26 -4.17
N ALA A 62 1.14 16.42 -4.69
CA ALA A 62 2.00 17.36 -5.43
C ALA A 62 3.10 18.00 -4.55
N ASP A 63 3.09 17.77 -3.23
CA ASP A 63 4.01 18.41 -2.30
C ASP A 63 5.07 17.44 -1.74
N THR A 64 4.97 16.12 -1.98
CA THR A 64 5.89 15.14 -1.40
C THR A 64 6.32 14.05 -2.38
N LEU A 65 7.62 13.76 -2.41
CA LEU A 65 8.14 12.55 -3.04
C LEU A 65 7.76 11.31 -2.23
N SER A 66 7.31 10.27 -2.92
CA SER A 66 6.95 8.99 -2.33
C SER A 66 8.06 7.96 -2.51
N SER A 67 8.15 7.04 -1.57
CA SER A 67 8.94 5.82 -1.70
C SER A 67 8.12 4.67 -1.17
N THR A 68 8.08 3.57 -1.90
CA THR A 68 7.24 2.41 -1.57
C THR A 68 8.11 1.18 -1.40
N VAL A 69 7.75 0.32 -0.45
CA VAL A 69 8.40 -0.96 -0.19
C VAL A 69 7.33 -2.01 0.09
N ALA A 70 7.49 -3.19 -0.49
CA ALA A 70 6.74 -4.37 -0.10
C ALA A 70 7.51 -5.08 1.02
N VAL A 71 7.00 -5.02 2.25
CA VAL A 71 7.69 -5.61 3.42
C VAL A 71 7.24 -7.06 3.57
N ASP A 72 8.20 -7.98 3.54
CA ASP A 72 7.99 -9.40 3.81
C ASP A 72 8.66 -9.76 5.14
N LEU A 73 7.82 -10.12 6.12
CA LEU A 73 8.19 -10.51 7.49
C LEU A 73 8.08 -12.04 7.70
N SER A 74 7.88 -12.82 6.63
CA SER A 74 7.60 -14.26 6.74
C SER A 74 8.75 -15.09 7.32
N LEU A 75 9.99 -14.65 7.11
CA LEU A 75 11.19 -15.40 7.49
C LEU A 75 12.17 -14.62 8.35
N ASN A 76 12.18 -13.28 8.28
CA ASN A 76 13.19 -12.44 8.92
C ASN A 76 12.58 -11.11 9.37
N ASP A 77 13.16 -10.55 10.43
CA ASP A 77 12.90 -9.17 10.83
C ASP A 77 13.45 -8.18 9.80
N VAL A 78 12.71 -7.10 9.54
CA VAL A 78 13.09 -6.05 8.59
C VAL A 78 13.26 -4.73 9.34
N VAL A 79 14.42 -4.09 9.16
CA VAL A 79 14.75 -2.81 9.79
C VAL A 79 14.73 -1.69 8.75
N LEU A 80 13.90 -0.67 8.97
CA LEU A 80 13.88 0.56 8.18
C LEU A 80 14.71 1.64 8.87
N THR A 81 15.85 2.00 8.29
CA THR A 81 16.68 3.10 8.78
C THR A 81 16.31 4.41 8.10
N ILE A 82 15.83 5.37 8.88
CA ILE A 82 15.55 6.73 8.39
C ILE A 82 16.76 7.61 8.72
N PRO A 83 17.50 8.10 7.71
CA PRO A 83 18.66 8.95 7.97
C PRO A 83 18.23 10.28 8.59
N LYS A 84 19.05 10.80 9.51
CA LYS A 84 18.89 12.18 10.00
C LYS A 84 19.00 13.15 8.82
N ARG A 85 17.94 13.91 8.55
CA ARG A 85 17.92 14.97 7.54
C ARG A 85 18.21 16.33 8.16
N LYS A 86 18.61 17.29 7.33
CA LYS A 86 18.70 18.71 7.69
C LYS A 86 17.35 19.19 8.25
N ASP A 87 17.39 20.12 9.20
CA ASP A 87 16.20 20.67 9.82
C ASP A 87 15.25 21.29 8.77
N ASN A 88 13.93 21.16 8.98
CA ASN A 88 12.82 21.70 8.18
C ASN A 88 12.27 20.92 6.97
N LEU A 89 12.58 19.63 6.79
CA LEU A 89 11.88 18.79 5.79
C LEU A 89 10.83 17.89 6.44
N TYR A 90 9.59 17.96 5.95
CA TYR A 90 8.50 17.06 6.34
C TYR A 90 8.71 15.66 5.76
N PHE A 91 8.44 14.63 6.56
CA PHE A 91 8.35 13.25 6.09
C PHE A 91 7.41 12.44 6.98
N VAL A 92 6.83 11.40 6.39
CA VAL A 92 6.01 10.42 7.09
C VAL A 92 6.31 9.03 6.56
N VAL A 93 6.40 8.06 7.46
CA VAL A 93 6.42 6.63 7.14
C VAL A 93 5.13 6.02 7.65
N SER A 94 4.42 5.30 6.79
CA SER A 94 3.19 4.60 7.14
C SER A 94 3.28 3.15 6.70
N PHE A 95 2.94 2.24 7.60
CA PHE A 95 2.85 0.80 7.31
C PHE A 95 1.39 0.40 7.18
N PHE A 96 1.10 -0.35 6.13
CA PHE A 96 -0.22 -0.91 5.85
C PHE A 96 -0.13 -2.43 5.84
N ASP A 97 -1.14 -3.09 6.39
CA ASP A 97 -1.30 -4.54 6.26
C ASP A 97 -1.97 -4.92 4.92
N LEU A 98 -2.13 -6.23 4.69
CA LEU A 98 -2.76 -6.80 3.49
C LEU A 98 -4.20 -6.30 3.26
N TYR A 99 -4.91 -5.92 4.31
CA TYR A 99 -6.27 -5.40 4.25
C TYR A 99 -6.31 -3.87 4.18
N VAL A 100 -5.16 -3.24 3.90
CA VAL A 100 -5.00 -1.78 3.81
C VAL A 100 -5.31 -1.08 5.15
N GLY A 101 -5.28 -1.85 6.25
CA GLY A 101 -5.32 -1.34 7.61
C GLY A 101 -4.00 -0.65 7.93
N ARG A 102 -4.05 0.55 8.55
CA ARG A 102 -2.84 1.22 9.02
C ARG A 102 -2.33 0.54 10.28
N ALA A 103 -1.18 -0.11 10.19
CA ALA A 103 -0.54 -0.78 11.31
C ALA A 103 0.29 0.19 12.18
N CYS A 104 0.97 1.17 11.55
CA CYS A 104 1.81 2.15 12.25
C CYS A 104 2.04 3.41 11.41
N ARG A 105 2.20 4.56 12.08
CA ARG A 105 2.57 5.85 11.46
C ARG A 105 3.63 6.55 12.31
N GLU A 106 4.75 6.88 11.69
CA GLU A 106 5.87 7.60 12.31
C GLU A 106 6.26 8.81 11.43
N GLY A 107 6.60 9.95 12.03
CA GLY A 107 6.99 11.13 11.25
C GLY A 107 7.07 12.43 12.04
N LYS A 108 7.85 13.38 11.51
CA LYS A 108 7.98 14.73 12.07
C LYS A 108 6.82 15.59 11.56
N ARG A 109 6.00 16.12 12.48
CA ARG A 109 4.90 17.06 12.18
C ARG A 109 5.41 18.48 12.05
#